data_AF-A0AAE9CVF5-F1
#
_entry.id   AF-A0AAE9CVF5-F1
#
_cell.length_a   1.000
_cell.length_b   1.000
_cell.length_c   1.000
_cell.angle_alpha   90.00
_cell.angle_beta   90.00
_cell.angle_gamma   90.00
#
_symmetry.space_group_name_H-M   'P 1'
#
loop_
_entity.id
_entity.type
_entity.pdbx_description
1 polymer ?
#
loop_
_entity_poly.entity_id
_entity_poly.type
_entity_poly.pdbx_seq_one_letter_code
_entity_poly.pdbx_strand_id
1 'polypeptide(L)'
;MYSQIIIITISLIKVCRFCIPTQQVDSNSRTNPNGGGGTNGGGALTTAATTTTVATTTVTEPPFPCNNCPKIYDTTCQGFGIPNWYQWCPTAAEVGIEYTLGLITTLFPFIPLGSCGTVITCPLTTALRIKLFNREIPAPVFYAWCEESGSNAGIWYTGTSLLPLELVSLACKPIL
;
A
#
# COMPACT_ATOMS: atom_id res chain seq x y z
N MET A 1 -17.96 -30.69 -21.85
CA MET A 1 -17.60 -29.43 -22.54
C MET A 1 -18.68 -28.35 -22.39
N TYR A 2 -19.26 -28.15 -21.20
CA TYR A 2 -20.31 -27.13 -20.94
C TYR A 2 -19.89 -26.05 -19.92
N SER A 3 -18.71 -26.17 -19.30
CA SER A 3 -18.29 -25.26 -18.22
C SER A 3 -17.54 -24.00 -18.71
N GLN A 4 -17.17 -23.93 -20.00
CA GLN A 4 -16.36 -22.83 -20.55
C GLN A 4 -17.18 -21.75 -21.26
N ILE A 5 -18.49 -21.98 -21.49
CA ILE A 5 -19.36 -21.04 -22.25
C ILE A 5 -20.06 -20.03 -21.33
N ILE A 6 -20.22 -20.33 -20.03
CA ILE A 6 -20.95 -19.47 -19.06
C ILE A 6 -20.10 -18.31 -18.51
N ILE A 7 -18.77 -18.47 -18.45
CA ILE A 7 -17.88 -17.47 -17.82
C ILE A 7 -17.66 -16.25 -18.75
N ILE A 8 -17.80 -16.39 -20.06
CA ILE A 8 -17.51 -15.32 -21.03
C ILE A 8 -18.70 -14.36 -21.22
N THR A 9 -19.95 -14.80 -21.00
CA THR A 9 -21.14 -13.96 -21.23
C THR A 9 -21.51 -13.05 -20.05
N ILE A 10 -21.13 -13.40 -18.81
CA ILE A 10 -21.45 -12.60 -17.61
C ILE A 10 -20.49 -11.40 -17.47
N SER A 11 -19.25 -11.52 -17.94
CA SER A 11 -18.22 -10.47 -17.79
C SER A 11 -18.34 -9.29 -18.78
N LEU A 12 -19.19 -9.38 -19.82
CA LEU A 12 -19.31 -8.32 -20.85
C LEU A 12 -20.60 -7.48 -20.75
N ILE A 13 -21.64 -7.89 -20.01
CA ILE A 13 -22.95 -7.20 -20.02
C ILE A 13 -23.10 -6.17 -18.87
N LYS A 14 -22.36 -6.32 -17.78
CA LYS A 14 -22.39 -5.36 -16.65
C LYS A 14 -21.55 -4.10 -16.88
N VAL A 15 -21.00 -3.94 -18.08
CA VAL A 15 -20.22 -2.78 -18.52
C VAL A 15 -21.11 -1.66 -19.10
N CYS A 16 -22.43 -1.88 -19.30
CA CYS A 16 -23.23 -0.98 -20.14
C CYS A 16 -24.38 -0.19 -19.48
N ARG A 17 -24.50 -0.03 -18.14
CA ARG A 17 -25.56 0.83 -17.58
C ARG A 17 -25.14 1.71 -16.39
N PHE A 18 -25.25 3.03 -16.64
CA PHE A 18 -25.13 4.20 -15.74
C PHE A 18 -23.67 4.58 -15.43
N CYS A 19 -23.13 5.74 -15.84
CA CYS A 19 -23.72 7.07 -15.90
C CYS A 19 -23.56 7.77 -17.25
N ILE A 20 -24.69 8.32 -17.70
CA ILE A 20 -24.80 9.37 -18.72
C ILE A 20 -24.48 10.70 -18.03
N PRO A 21 -23.53 11.50 -18.52
CA PRO A 21 -23.69 12.94 -18.54
C PRO A 21 -24.12 13.35 -19.95
N THR A 22 -25.41 13.65 -20.11
CA THR A 22 -25.92 14.48 -21.19
C THR A 22 -25.33 15.86 -21.01
N GLN A 23 -24.60 16.37 -21.99
CA GLN A 23 -24.83 17.73 -22.48
C GLN A 23 -24.52 17.78 -23.97
N GLN A 24 -25.61 18.03 -24.68
CA GLN A 24 -25.75 18.34 -26.09
C GLN A 24 -25.14 19.71 -26.39
N VAL A 25 -24.42 19.83 -27.51
CA VAL A 25 -24.43 21.07 -28.31
C VAL A 25 -24.39 20.68 -29.78
N ASP A 26 -25.44 21.03 -30.51
CA ASP A 26 -25.62 20.75 -31.93
C ASP A 26 -24.49 21.38 -32.77
N SER A 27 -23.76 20.57 -33.54
CA SER A 27 -22.98 21.05 -34.68
C SER A 27 -23.89 21.07 -35.91
N ASN A 28 -24.46 22.22 -36.25
CA ASN A 28 -24.95 22.40 -37.62
C ASN A 28 -24.47 23.74 -38.20
N SER A 29 -23.37 23.66 -38.94
CA SER A 29 -23.14 24.54 -40.08
C SER A 29 -22.40 23.74 -41.14
N ARG A 30 -23.17 23.11 -42.04
CA ARG A 30 -22.65 22.74 -43.36
C ARG A 30 -22.17 24.02 -44.05
N THR A 31 -20.88 24.09 -44.30
CA THR A 31 -20.26 25.02 -45.24
C THR A 31 -20.77 24.73 -46.65
N ASN A 32 -21.33 25.75 -47.30
CA ASN A 32 -21.28 25.94 -48.75
C ASN A 32 -21.14 27.46 -49.02
N PRO A 33 -20.43 27.88 -50.08
CA PRO A 33 -19.70 29.15 -50.11
C PRO A 33 -20.53 30.27 -50.75
N ASN A 34 -20.54 31.45 -50.12
CA ASN A 34 -20.39 32.71 -50.83
C ASN A 34 -20.25 33.88 -49.83
N GLY A 35 -19.36 34.83 -50.13
CA GLY A 35 -19.49 36.21 -49.65
C GLY A 35 -18.73 36.60 -48.37
N GLY A 36 -17.57 37.22 -48.57
CA GLY A 36 -17.27 38.56 -48.04
C GLY A 36 -17.11 38.79 -46.53
N GLY A 37 -15.88 39.16 -46.16
CA GLY A 37 -15.62 40.33 -45.31
C GLY A 37 -15.47 40.11 -43.79
N GLY A 38 -14.33 40.57 -43.25
CA GLY A 38 -14.22 41.03 -41.86
C GLY A 38 -13.32 40.20 -40.96
N THR A 39 -12.01 40.49 -40.94
CA THR A 39 -11.08 40.08 -39.89
C THR A 39 -11.16 41.06 -38.72
N ASN A 40 -11.60 40.60 -37.54
CA ASN A 40 -11.24 41.20 -36.27
C ASN A 40 -10.87 40.09 -35.29
N GLY A 41 -9.63 40.14 -34.80
CA GLY A 41 -9.02 39.11 -33.98
C GLY A 41 -9.55 39.08 -32.55
N GLY A 42 -9.90 37.89 -32.08
CA GLY A 42 -10.02 37.57 -30.66
C GLY A 42 -8.92 36.59 -30.30
N GLY A 43 -7.96 37.03 -29.49
CA GLY A 43 -6.88 36.19 -28.98
C GLY A 43 -7.43 35.07 -28.11
N ALA A 44 -7.24 33.82 -28.57
CA ALA A 44 -7.58 32.63 -27.79
C ALA A 44 -6.45 32.32 -26.80
N LEU A 45 -6.75 32.44 -25.51
CA LEU A 45 -5.90 32.05 -24.40
C LEU A 45 -5.88 30.52 -24.31
N THR A 46 -4.78 29.89 -24.71
CA THR A 46 -4.59 28.43 -24.61
C THR A 46 -4.33 28.04 -23.15
N THR A 47 -5.35 27.48 -22.48
CA THR A 47 -5.19 26.84 -21.17
C THR A 47 -4.70 25.41 -21.38
N ALA A 48 -3.42 25.15 -21.09
CA ALA A 48 -2.87 23.80 -21.10
C ALA A 48 -3.38 23.04 -19.86
N ALA A 49 -4.24 22.04 -20.06
CA ALA A 49 -4.63 21.12 -19.01
C ALA A 49 -3.49 20.12 -18.75
N THR A 50 -2.82 20.25 -17.60
CA THR A 50 -1.84 19.27 -17.13
C THR A 50 -2.59 18.05 -16.60
N THR A 51 -2.70 17.00 -17.39
CA THR A 51 -3.22 15.70 -16.95
C THR A 51 -2.16 15.03 -16.06
N THR A 52 -2.35 15.06 -14.75
CA THR A 52 -1.52 14.29 -13.81
C THR A 52 -1.94 12.83 -13.87
N THR A 53 -1.17 12.01 -14.60
CA THR A 53 -1.34 10.55 -14.62
C THR A 53 -0.96 10.01 -13.25
N VAL A 54 -1.94 9.68 -12.40
CA VAL A 54 -1.68 8.96 -11.15
C VAL A 54 -1.34 7.52 -11.53
N ALA A 55 -0.06 7.15 -11.41
CA ALA A 55 0.36 5.78 -11.58
C ALA A 55 -0.25 4.94 -10.45
N THR A 56 -1.20 4.07 -10.79
CA THR A 56 -1.70 3.04 -9.87
C THR A 56 -0.60 1.99 -9.70
N THR A 57 0.30 2.20 -8.75
CA THR A 57 1.25 1.16 -8.34
C THR A 57 0.48 0.14 -7.52
N THR A 58 0.18 -1.03 -8.10
CA THR A 58 -0.28 -2.17 -7.31
C THR A 58 0.87 -2.63 -6.43
N VAL A 59 0.85 -2.24 -5.15
CA VAL A 59 1.91 -2.66 -4.22
C VAL A 59 1.66 -4.11 -3.84
N THR A 60 2.47 -5.00 -4.38
CA THR A 60 2.44 -6.42 -4.07
C THR A 60 3.22 -6.64 -2.77
N GLU A 61 2.62 -7.33 -1.80
CA GLU A 61 3.33 -7.68 -0.56
C GLU A 61 4.54 -8.57 -0.89
N PRO A 62 5.74 -8.27 -0.36
CA PRO A 62 6.91 -9.10 -0.57
C PRO A 62 6.67 -10.53 -0.06
N PRO A 63 7.28 -11.54 -0.70
CA PRO A 63 7.14 -12.93 -0.26
C PRO A 63 7.62 -13.09 1.18
N PHE A 64 6.89 -13.89 1.96
CA PHE A 64 7.23 -14.18 3.36
C PHE A 64 8.11 -15.44 3.42
N PRO A 65 9.42 -15.33 3.71
CA PRO A 65 10.36 -16.46 3.62
C PRO A 65 10.49 -17.25 4.93
N CYS A 66 9.76 -16.87 5.96
CA CYS A 66 9.87 -17.43 7.30
C CYS A 66 8.86 -18.58 7.48
N ASN A 67 9.24 -19.66 8.16
CA ASN A 67 8.43 -20.89 8.21
C ASN A 67 7.59 -20.97 9.48
N ASN A 68 8.24 -20.71 10.63
CA ASN A 68 7.61 -20.86 11.94
C ASN A 68 7.13 -19.51 12.50
N CYS A 69 7.72 -18.40 12.05
CA CYS A 69 7.32 -17.08 12.48
C CYS A 69 6.04 -16.64 11.77
N PRO A 70 5.03 -16.10 12.48
CA PRO A 70 3.90 -15.43 11.83
C PRO A 70 4.32 -14.04 11.33
N LYS A 71 3.51 -13.42 10.48
CA LYS A 71 3.68 -11.98 10.17
C LYS A 71 3.42 -11.17 11.43
N ILE A 72 4.33 -10.24 11.74
CA ILE A 72 4.25 -9.42 12.97
C ILE A 72 3.53 -8.09 12.74
N TYR A 73 3.38 -7.68 11.47
CA TYR A 73 2.61 -6.48 11.13
C TYR A 73 1.15 -6.65 11.53
N ASP A 74 0.58 -5.60 12.12
CA ASP A 74 -0.82 -5.60 12.55
C ASP A 74 -1.76 -5.78 11.34
N THR A 75 -2.45 -6.93 11.29
CA THR A 75 -3.40 -7.26 10.23
C THR A 75 -4.73 -6.50 10.37
N THR A 76 -4.93 -5.79 11.48
CA THR A 76 -6.09 -4.89 11.65
C THR A 76 -5.94 -3.58 10.86
N CYS A 77 -4.76 -3.31 10.30
CA CYS A 77 -4.54 -2.13 9.48
C CYS A 77 -5.22 -2.24 8.13
N GLN A 78 -6.18 -1.34 7.90
CA GLN A 78 -7.07 -1.36 6.74
C GLN A 78 -6.64 -0.37 5.63
N GLY A 79 -5.59 0.42 5.86
CA GLY A 79 -5.07 1.39 4.90
C GLY A 79 -5.40 2.83 5.25
N PHE A 80 -5.02 3.73 4.33
CA PHE A 80 -5.16 5.16 4.55
C PHE A 80 -6.62 5.59 4.81
N GLY A 81 -6.84 6.31 5.92
CA GLY A 81 -8.14 6.92 6.24
C GLY A 81 -9.17 6.02 6.92
N ILE A 82 -8.85 4.76 7.22
CA ILE A 82 -9.78 3.79 7.83
C ILE A 82 -9.24 3.33 9.21
N PRO A 83 -10.02 3.35 10.31
CA PRO A 83 -11.44 3.70 10.40
C PRO A 83 -11.70 5.21 10.40
N ASN A 84 -10.75 6.00 10.89
CA ASN A 84 -10.82 7.45 11.00
C ASN A 84 -9.49 8.06 10.54
N TRP A 85 -9.48 9.31 10.12
CA TRP A 85 -8.27 10.02 9.66
C TRP A 85 -7.18 10.22 10.74
N TYR A 86 -7.52 10.01 12.01
CA TYR A 86 -6.57 10.07 13.13
C TYR A 86 -6.12 8.69 13.65
N GLN A 87 -6.85 7.63 13.32
CA GLN A 87 -6.61 6.28 13.87
C GLN A 87 -6.33 5.26 12.76
N TRP A 88 -6.11 5.73 11.53
CA TRP A 88 -5.76 4.86 10.43
C TRP A 88 -4.37 4.26 10.61
N CYS A 89 -4.15 3.13 9.97
CA CYS A 89 -2.81 2.62 9.76
C CYS A 89 -2.70 2.02 8.36
N PRO A 90 -1.58 2.29 7.66
CA PRO A 90 -1.32 1.72 6.35
C PRO A 90 -1.27 0.19 6.44
N THR A 91 -1.67 -0.47 5.36
CA THR A 91 -1.57 -1.92 5.23
C THR A 91 -0.10 -2.37 5.13
N ALA A 92 0.16 -3.67 5.36
CA ALA A 92 1.49 -4.25 5.19
C ALA A 92 2.07 -4.01 3.78
N ALA A 93 1.22 -3.91 2.76
CA ALA A 93 1.67 -3.61 1.40
C ALA A 93 2.08 -2.14 1.23
N GLU A 94 1.40 -1.21 1.89
CA GLU A 94 1.72 0.23 1.80
C GLU A 94 2.96 0.62 2.60
N VAL A 95 3.29 -0.15 3.64
CA VAL A 95 4.55 0.01 4.37
C VAL A 95 5.65 -0.77 3.69
N GLY A 96 6.88 -0.26 3.76
CA GLY A 96 8.06 -1.00 3.29
C GLY A 96 8.46 -2.06 4.32
N ILE A 97 7.61 -3.06 4.57
CA ILE A 97 7.94 -4.19 5.44
C ILE A 97 8.57 -5.31 4.62
N GLU A 98 9.78 -5.68 5.00
CA GLU A 98 10.53 -6.75 4.35
C GLU A 98 10.83 -7.83 5.38
N TYR A 99 10.60 -9.08 5.00
CA TYR A 99 10.93 -10.25 5.81
C TYR A 99 12.08 -11.00 5.17
N THR A 100 13.06 -11.40 5.97
CA THR A 100 14.28 -12.06 5.50
C THR A 100 14.64 -13.19 6.45
N LEU A 101 14.91 -14.38 5.92
CA LEU A 101 15.33 -15.53 6.73
C LEU A 101 16.86 -15.56 6.83
N GLY A 102 17.42 -15.53 8.04
CA GLY A 102 18.85 -15.65 8.28
C GLY A 102 19.73 -14.46 7.85
N LEU A 103 19.18 -13.48 7.13
CA LEU A 103 19.93 -12.27 6.76
C LEU A 103 20.19 -11.37 7.97
N ILE A 104 19.23 -11.34 8.91
CA ILE A 104 19.30 -10.45 10.07
C ILE A 104 20.47 -10.79 11.00
N THR A 105 20.91 -12.05 11.02
CA THR A 105 22.08 -12.47 11.81
C THR A 105 23.39 -11.99 11.20
N THR A 106 23.41 -11.67 9.91
CA THR A 106 24.57 -11.07 9.23
C THR A 106 24.69 -9.58 9.54
N LEU A 107 23.55 -8.88 9.68
CA LEU A 107 23.51 -7.48 10.09
C LEU A 107 23.73 -7.32 11.60
N PHE A 108 23.20 -8.26 12.38
CA PHE A 108 23.21 -8.23 13.84
C PHE A 108 23.71 -9.59 14.38
N PRO A 109 25.02 -9.73 14.61
CA PRO A 109 25.65 -11.01 14.96
C PRO A 109 25.28 -11.52 16.36
N PHE A 110 24.58 -10.71 17.14
CA PHE A 110 24.04 -11.12 18.43
C PHE A 110 22.75 -11.94 18.29
N ILE A 111 22.05 -11.93 17.15
CA ILE A 111 20.79 -12.67 16.97
C ILE A 111 21.06 -14.16 16.70
N PRO A 112 20.26 -15.10 17.24
CA PRO A 112 20.41 -16.53 16.99
C PRO A 112 20.38 -16.88 15.49
N LEU A 113 21.27 -17.79 15.08
CA LEU A 113 21.39 -18.24 13.69
C LEU A 113 20.08 -18.81 13.16
N GLY A 114 19.74 -18.47 11.91
CA GLY A 114 18.52 -18.93 11.26
C GLY A 114 17.25 -18.23 11.73
N SER A 115 17.36 -17.14 12.51
CA SER A 115 16.19 -16.32 12.87
C SER A 115 15.62 -15.62 11.63
N CYS A 116 14.29 -15.53 11.59
CA CYS A 116 13.59 -14.64 10.70
C CYS A 116 13.83 -13.20 11.18
N GLY A 117 14.09 -12.29 10.26
CA GLY A 117 14.19 -10.88 10.53
C GLY A 117 13.17 -10.10 9.72
N THR A 118 12.74 -8.98 10.26
CA THR A 118 11.98 -8.00 9.49
C THR A 118 12.52 -6.60 9.71
N VAL A 119 12.50 -5.83 8.63
CA VAL A 119 12.80 -4.41 8.62
C VAL A 119 11.53 -3.71 8.14
N ILE A 120 11.12 -2.68 8.86
CA ILE A 120 9.95 -1.89 8.48
C ILE A 120 10.34 -0.44 8.25
N THR A 121 9.87 0.10 7.12
CA THR A 121 9.97 1.53 6.80
C THR A 121 8.57 2.12 6.73
N CYS A 122 8.26 3.01 7.66
CA CYS A 122 6.98 3.73 7.68
C CYS A 122 6.99 4.93 6.70
N PRO A 123 5.87 5.23 6.02
CA PRO A 123 5.70 6.45 5.23
C PRO A 123 5.89 7.73 6.07
N LEU A 124 6.29 8.85 5.42
CA LEU A 124 6.62 10.14 6.06
C LEU A 124 5.54 10.71 7.00
N THR A 125 4.26 10.36 6.80
CA THR A 125 3.14 10.85 7.61
C THR A 125 2.81 9.94 8.80
N THR A 126 3.58 8.87 8.98
CA THR A 126 3.36 7.85 10.01
C THR A 126 4.62 7.58 10.81
N ALA A 127 4.45 7.25 12.09
CA ALA A 127 5.51 6.74 12.95
C ALA A 127 5.22 5.29 13.29
N LEU A 128 6.29 4.51 13.42
CA LEU A 128 6.18 3.13 13.87
C LEU A 128 5.78 3.08 15.34
N ARG A 129 4.75 2.27 15.60
CA ARG A 129 4.26 1.93 16.93
C ARG A 129 4.43 0.43 17.12
N ILE A 130 5.12 0.08 18.20
CA ILE A 130 5.39 -1.30 18.57
C ILE A 130 4.60 -1.64 19.83
N LYS A 131 4.08 -2.86 19.90
CA LYS A 131 3.35 -3.36 21.06
C LYS A 131 4.25 -4.31 21.86
N LEU A 132 4.84 -3.81 22.94
CA LEU A 132 5.66 -4.58 23.89
C LEU A 132 4.82 -4.89 25.12
N PHE A 133 4.70 -6.17 25.50
CA PHE A 133 3.98 -6.57 26.72
C PHE A 133 2.61 -5.88 26.88
N ASN A 134 1.85 -5.80 25.79
CA ASN A 134 0.54 -5.14 25.71
C ASN A 134 0.53 -3.60 25.91
N ARG A 135 1.68 -2.93 25.89
CA ARG A 135 1.82 -1.47 25.83
C ARG A 135 2.31 -1.03 24.45
N GLU A 136 1.73 0.05 23.94
CA GLU A 136 2.12 0.64 22.67
C GLU A 136 3.15 1.75 22.89
N ILE A 137 4.31 1.64 22.23
CA ILE A 137 5.45 2.56 22.41
C ILE A 137 5.89 3.06 21.02
N PRO A 138 6.18 4.36 20.84
CA PRO A 138 6.78 4.86 19.60
C PRO A 138 8.24 4.40 19.47
N ALA A 139 8.62 3.91 18.29
CA ALA A 139 10.00 3.49 18.00
C ALA A 139 10.45 4.05 16.63
N PRO A 140 11.55 4.81 16.53
CA PRO A 140 11.91 5.51 15.29
C PRO A 140 12.57 4.64 14.22
N VAL A 141 13.33 3.61 14.62
CA VAL A 141 14.00 2.66 13.72
C VAL A 141 13.92 1.30 14.39
N PHE A 142 13.45 0.31 13.65
CA PHE A 142 13.12 -0.97 14.27
C PHE A 142 13.45 -2.13 13.36
N TYR A 143 14.30 -3.01 13.88
CA TYR A 143 14.45 -4.36 13.41
C TYR A 143 13.74 -5.26 14.42
N ALA A 144 12.99 -6.23 13.91
CA ALA A 144 12.43 -7.30 14.73
C ALA A 144 13.01 -8.62 14.23
N TRP A 145 13.20 -9.57 15.13
CA TRP A 145 13.64 -10.90 14.79
C TRP A 145 12.75 -11.93 15.48
N CYS A 146 12.61 -13.09 14.88
CA CYS A 146 11.83 -14.17 15.42
C CYS A 146 12.60 -15.48 15.24
N GLU A 147 12.62 -16.29 16.30
CA GLU A 147 13.29 -17.57 16.28
C GLU A 147 12.48 -18.55 15.42
N GLU A 148 13.13 -19.19 14.45
CA GLU A 148 12.51 -20.23 13.63
C GLU A 148 12.56 -21.60 14.32
N SER A 149 13.47 -21.77 15.27
CA SER A 149 13.71 -23.03 15.96
C SER A 149 14.07 -22.78 17.42
N GLY A 150 13.82 -23.76 18.29
CA GLY A 150 14.04 -23.66 19.73
C GLY A 150 12.73 -23.57 20.53
N SER A 151 12.85 -23.31 21.83
CA SER A 151 11.70 -23.19 22.74
C SER A 151 10.88 -21.93 22.54
N ASN A 152 11.48 -20.91 21.90
CA ASN A 152 10.85 -19.62 21.64
C ASN A 152 10.45 -19.44 20.16
N ALA A 153 10.39 -20.56 19.42
CA ALA A 153 10.10 -20.52 17.99
C ALA A 153 8.72 -19.88 17.74
N GLY A 154 8.65 -18.95 16.78
CA GLY A 154 7.43 -18.22 16.43
C GLY A 154 7.16 -16.96 17.26
N ILE A 155 8.02 -16.63 18.23
CA ILE A 155 7.90 -15.40 19.03
C ILE A 155 8.79 -14.31 18.43
N TRP A 156 8.20 -13.12 18.25
CA TRP A 156 8.93 -11.95 17.79
C TRP A 156 9.56 -11.19 18.94
N TYR A 157 10.79 -10.75 18.72
CA TYR A 157 11.62 -10.00 19.64
C TYR A 157 12.20 -8.77 18.96
N THR A 158 12.59 -7.81 19.79
CA THR A 158 13.43 -6.68 19.39
C THR A 158 14.56 -6.48 20.39
N GLY A 159 15.52 -5.62 20.02
CA GLY A 159 16.74 -5.42 20.79
C GLY A 159 17.77 -6.52 20.52
N THR A 160 18.61 -6.80 21.51
CA THR A 160 19.70 -7.78 21.39
C THR A 160 19.27 -9.12 21.95
N SER A 161 19.97 -10.20 21.61
CA SER A 161 19.73 -11.52 22.23
C SER A 161 19.99 -11.57 23.73
N LEU A 162 20.76 -10.63 24.26
CA LEU A 162 21.03 -10.51 25.70
C LEU A 162 19.88 -9.84 26.46
N LEU A 163 19.12 -8.97 25.78
CA LEU A 163 17.96 -8.25 26.31
C LEU A 163 16.83 -8.32 25.26
N PRO A 164 16.26 -9.53 25.04
CA PRO A 164 15.17 -9.69 24.09
C PRO A 164 13.92 -9.05 24.66
N LEU A 165 13.35 -8.09 23.92
CA LEU A 165 12.07 -7.47 24.24
C LEU A 165 11.00 -8.11 23.37
N GLU A 166 10.07 -8.82 23.99
CA GLU A 166 8.98 -9.50 23.28
C GLU A 166 8.07 -8.49 22.59
N LEU A 167 7.85 -8.73 21.30
CA LEU A 167 7.05 -7.92 20.42
C LEU A 167 5.78 -8.67 20.03
N VAL A 168 4.64 -8.08 20.36
CA VAL A 168 3.33 -8.66 20.08
C VAL A 168 2.84 -8.27 18.69
N SER A 169 3.10 -7.03 18.28
CA SER A 169 2.67 -6.48 17.01
C SER A 169 3.41 -5.20 16.70
N LEU A 170 3.52 -4.87 15.42
CA LEU A 170 4.03 -3.59 14.95
C LEU A 170 3.11 -3.01 13.87
N ALA A 171 2.89 -1.70 13.92
CA ALA A 171 2.06 -0.97 12.97
C ALA A 171 2.61 0.44 12.77
N CYS A 172 2.55 0.96 11.55
CA CYS A 172 2.75 2.39 11.34
C CYS A 172 1.45 3.13 11.69
N LYS A 173 1.52 4.24 12.43
CA LYS A 173 0.34 5.05 12.77
C LYS A 173 0.61 6.52 12.47
N PRO A 174 -0.40 7.33 12.14
CA PRO A 174 -0.23 8.74 11.82
C PRO A 174 0.44 9.50 12.97
N ILE A 175 1.31 10.42 12.60
CA ILE A 175 1.93 11.38 13.53
C ILE A 175 0.95 12.54 13.66
N LEU A 176 0.37 12.71 14.84
CA LEU A 176 -0.64 13.72 15.18
C LEU A 176 -0.22 14.50 16.41
#